data_AF-A0A1M6A546-F1
#
_entry.id   AF-A0A1M6A546-F1
#
_cell.length_a   1.000
_cell.length_b   1.000
_cell.length_c   1.000
_cell.angle_alpha   90.00
_cell.angle_beta   90.00
_cell.angle_gamma   90.00
#
_symmetry.space_group_name_H-M   'P 1'
#
loop_
_entity.id
_entity.type
_entity.pdbx_description
1 polymer ?
#
loop_
_entity_poly.entity_id
_entity_poly.type
_entity_poly.pdbx_seq_one_letter_code
_entity_poly.pdbx_strand_id
1 'polypeptide(L)'
;MDPIASRRLEILASNILFFGLAVALVDSAWTMRGALHKPATSGTLLLGFVVLGGFYYGIRRGVTLLKWLFVLGQGATLLYTLVQYRTTLLPVLHTPLWTALAYVAFFGSRLVAMFVLLPTLRTRRPAPSTST
;
A
#
# COMPACT_ATOMS: atom_id res chain seq x y z
N MET A 1 21.88 -8.32 -6.69
CA MET A 1 21.35 -6.95 -6.58
C MET A 1 22.21 -6.15 -5.63
N ASP A 2 22.70 -5.00 -6.08
CA ASP A 2 23.50 -4.10 -5.27
C ASP A 2 22.67 -3.57 -4.09
N PRO A 3 23.25 -3.49 -2.87
CA PRO A 3 22.54 -2.95 -1.70
C PRO A 3 21.99 -1.53 -1.96
N ILE A 4 22.71 -0.77 -2.78
CA ILE A 4 22.34 0.58 -3.22
C ILE A 4 21.09 0.56 -4.11
N ALA A 5 20.99 -0.42 -5.02
CA ALA A 5 19.82 -0.57 -5.88
C ALA A 5 18.56 -0.98 -5.09
N SER A 6 18.69 -1.89 -4.13
CA SER A 6 17.57 -2.28 -3.24
C SER A 6 17.04 -1.08 -2.45
N ARG A 7 17.94 -0.28 -1.88
CA ARG A 7 17.56 0.90 -1.09
C ARG A 7 16.84 1.96 -1.93
N ARG A 8 17.25 2.17 -3.19
CA ARG A 8 16.56 3.09 -4.11
C ARG A 8 15.13 2.61 -4.42
N LEU A 9 14.94 1.31 -4.64
CA LEU A 9 13.61 0.72 -4.87
C LEU A 9 12.71 0.84 -3.63
N GLU A 10 13.25 0.65 -2.43
CA GLU A 10 12.51 0.81 -1.17
C GLU A 10 12.05 2.25 -0.95
N ILE A 11 12.92 3.22 -1.24
CA ILE A 11 12.57 4.66 -1.17
C ILE A 11 11.50 4.99 -2.21
N LEU A 12 11.65 4.50 -3.45
CA LEU A 12 10.67 4.70 -4.51
C LEU A 12 9.31 4.12 -4.14
N ALA A 13 9.26 2.86 -3.70
CA ALA A 13 8.03 2.21 -3.25
C ALA A 13 7.39 2.98 -2.09
N SER A 14 8.20 3.44 -1.13
CA SER A 14 7.71 4.22 0.01
C SER A 14 7.08 5.55 -0.43
N ASN A 15 7.69 6.26 -1.37
CA ASN A 15 7.15 7.51 -1.90
C ASN A 15 5.84 7.29 -2.67
N ILE A 16 5.75 6.22 -3.46
CA ILE A 16 4.54 5.84 -4.18
C ILE A 16 3.41 5.53 -3.19
N LEU A 17 3.69 4.76 -2.13
CA LEU A 17 2.72 4.45 -1.09
C LEU A 17 2.25 5.70 -0.34
N PHE A 18 3.17 6.62 -0.03
CA PHE A 18 2.83 7.87 0.63
C PHE A 18 1.93 8.74 -0.24
N PHE A 19 2.22 8.86 -1.54
CA PHE A 19 1.38 9.59 -2.49
C PHE A 19 -0.04 9.02 -2.53
N GLY A 20 -0.18 7.71 -2.71
CA GLY A 20 -1.48 7.05 -2.72
C GLY A 20 -2.27 7.25 -1.43
N LEU A 21 -1.59 7.13 -0.28
CA LEU A 21 -2.17 7.38 1.02
C LEU A 21 -2.65 8.82 1.18
N ALA A 22 -1.85 9.80 0.75
CA ALA A 22 -2.21 11.21 0.83
C ALA A 22 -3.47 11.53 0.02
N VAL A 23 -3.56 11.00 -1.21
CA VAL A 23 -4.74 11.18 -2.07
C VAL A 23 -5.98 10.54 -1.44
N ALA A 24 -5.87 9.31 -0.93
CA ALA A 24 -6.97 8.62 -0.28
C ALA A 24 -7.45 9.32 0.99
N LEU A 25 -6.53 9.87 1.79
CA LEU A 25 -6.86 10.64 2.99
C LEU A 25 -7.61 11.92 2.66
N VAL A 26 -7.16 12.65 1.62
CA VAL A 26 -7.84 13.87 1.18
C VAL A 26 -9.25 13.57 0.70
N ASP A 27 -9.44 12.54 -0.13
CA ASP A 27 -10.77 12.13 -0.59
C ASP A 27 -11.65 11.61 0.57
N SER A 28 -11.10 10.82 1.48
CA SER A 28 -11.84 10.32 2.66
C SER A 28 -12.24 11.45 3.61
N ALA A 29 -11.36 12.42 3.86
CA ALA A 29 -11.67 13.58 4.67
C ALA A 29 -12.73 14.47 4.01
N TRP A 30 -12.69 14.59 2.69
CA TRP A 30 -13.68 15.36 1.91
C TRP A 30 -15.06 14.69 1.92
N THR A 31 -15.12 13.40 1.64
CA THR A 31 -16.37 12.62 1.62
C THR A 31 -16.98 12.47 3.01
N MET A 32 -16.15 12.32 4.05
CA MET A 32 -16.59 12.17 5.44
C MET A 32 -16.69 13.51 6.20
N ARG A 33 -16.52 14.66 5.54
CA ARG A 33 -16.44 15.97 6.21
C ARG A 33 -17.59 16.26 7.17
N GLY A 34 -18.81 15.83 6.81
CA GLY A 34 -20.02 16.00 7.62
C GLY A 34 -20.09 15.06 8.83
N ALA A 35 -19.23 14.05 8.92
CA ALA A 35 -19.18 13.05 9.98
C ALA A 35 -17.84 13.03 10.74
N LEU A 36 -16.87 13.88 10.39
CA LEU A 36 -15.55 13.95 11.04
C LEU A 36 -15.63 14.23 12.55
N HIS A 37 -16.67 14.94 12.99
CA HIS A 37 -16.95 15.20 14.41
C HIS A 37 -17.34 13.93 15.19
N LYS A 38 -17.72 12.85 14.49
CA LYS A 38 -18.06 11.57 15.12
C LYS A 38 -16.77 10.83 15.48
N PRO A 39 -16.60 10.39 16.75
CA PRO A 39 -15.37 9.73 17.20
C PRO A 39 -15.10 8.41 16.46
N ALA A 40 -16.14 7.71 16.00
CA ALA A 40 -15.98 6.48 15.22
C ALA A 40 -15.33 6.74 13.85
N THR A 41 -15.72 7.83 13.18
CA THR A 41 -15.21 8.20 11.85
C THR A 41 -13.77 8.68 11.92
N SER A 42 -13.46 9.56 12.88
CA SER A 42 -12.09 10.03 13.11
C SER A 42 -11.17 8.89 13.59
N GLY A 43 -11.67 8.01 14.46
CA GLY A 43 -10.94 6.82 14.91
C GLY A 43 -10.60 5.86 13.78
N THR A 44 -11.51 5.65 12.83
CA THR A 44 -11.28 4.79 11.66
C THR A 44 -10.20 5.37 10.74
N LEU A 45 -10.25 6.67 10.47
CA LEU A 45 -9.24 7.37 9.67
C LEU A 45 -7.87 7.34 10.35
N LEU A 46 -7.83 7.57 11.67
CA LEU A 46 -6.60 7.51 12.46
C LEU A 46 -5.98 6.11 12.44
N LEU A 47 -6.80 5.06 12.62
CA LEU A 47 -6.32 3.69 12.60
C LEU A 47 -5.77 3.31 11.22
N GLY A 48 -6.46 3.72 10.15
CA GLY A 48 -5.96 3.57 8.77
C GLY A 48 -4.62 4.27 8.56
N PHE A 49 -4.47 5.51 9.07
CA PHE A 49 -3.23 6.27 8.99
C PHE A 49 -2.08 5.60 9.73
N VAL A 50 -2.32 5.13 10.96
CA VAL A 50 -1.30 4.46 11.78
C VAL A 50 -0.84 3.16 11.12
N VAL A 51 -1.77 2.33 10.64
CA VAL A 51 -1.45 1.06 9.98
C VAL A 51 -0.64 1.30 8.71
N LEU A 52 -1.10 2.20 7.84
CA LEU A 52 -0.43 2.48 6.56
C LEU A 52 0.90 3.22 6.75
N GLY A 53 0.98 4.12 7.74
CA GLY A 53 2.21 4.77 8.17
C GLY A 53 3.22 3.79 8.76
N GLY A 54 2.76 2.78 9.50
CA GLY A 54 3.59 1.68 10.01
C GLY A 54 4.23 0.86 8.89
N PHE A 55 3.46 0.50 7.87
CA PHE A 55 4.00 -0.17 6.67
C PHE A 55 5.01 0.71 5.94
N TYR A 56 4.68 1.98 5.72
CA TYR A 56 5.58 2.96 5.10
C TYR A 56 6.94 3.01 5.84
N TYR A 57 6.90 3.18 7.16
CA TYR A 57 8.10 3.27 7.98
C TYR A 57 8.90 1.96 7.99
N GLY A 58 8.22 0.83 8.11
CA GLY A 58 8.83 -0.50 8.12
C GLY A 58 9.54 -0.85 6.82
N ILE A 59 8.90 -0.55 5.68
CA ILE A 59 9.48 -0.74 4.34
C ILE A 59 10.73 0.14 4.19
N ARG A 60 10.68 1.40 4.65
CA ARG A 60 11.81 2.34 4.57
C ARG A 60 12.99 1.96 5.47
N ARG A 61 12.73 1.25 6.58
CA ARG A 61 13.77 0.65 7.43
C ARG A 61 14.34 -0.65 6.85
N GLY A 62 13.85 -1.12 5.70
CA GLY A 62 14.33 -2.33 5.06
C GLY A 62 13.83 -3.63 5.71
N VAL A 63 12.81 -3.57 6.57
CA VAL A 63 12.30 -4.73 7.31
C VAL A 63 11.64 -5.73 6.35
N THR A 64 12.31 -6.85 6.09
CA THR A 64 11.88 -7.87 5.11
C THR A 64 10.51 -8.46 5.42
N LEU A 65 10.20 -8.72 6.70
CA LEU A 65 8.90 -9.26 7.11
C LEU A 65 7.75 -8.31 6.75
N LEU A 66 7.92 -7.01 6.98
CA LEU A 66 6.88 -6.01 6.67
C LEU A 66 6.67 -5.85 5.18
N LYS A 67 7.72 -5.98 4.36
CA LYS A 67 7.59 -6.02 2.90
C LYS A 67 6.81 -7.26 2.45
N TRP A 68 7.07 -8.43 3.02
CA TRP A 68 6.32 -9.65 2.74
C TRP A 68 4.84 -9.53 3.15
N LEU A 69 4.57 -9.08 4.37
CA LEU A 69 3.20 -8.85 4.86
C LEU A 69 2.47 -7.83 3.99
N PHE A 70 3.16 -6.77 3.56
CA PHE A 70 2.59 -5.79 2.65
C PHE A 70 2.21 -6.42 1.30
N VAL A 71 3.14 -7.13 0.66
CA VAL A 71 2.91 -7.78 -0.64
C VAL A 71 1.79 -8.83 -0.57
N LEU A 72 1.82 -9.71 0.44
CA LEU A 72 0.78 -10.70 0.67
C LEU A 72 -0.57 -10.04 0.96
N GLY A 73 -0.59 -9.00 1.79
CA GLY A 73 -1.79 -8.25 2.12
C GLY A 73 -2.41 -7.55 0.90
N GLN A 74 -1.59 -6.95 0.03
CA GLN A 74 -2.09 -6.38 -1.22
C GLN A 74 -2.62 -7.45 -2.16
N GLY A 75 -1.91 -8.58 -2.31
CA GLY A 75 -2.37 -9.71 -3.10
C GLY A 75 -3.73 -10.24 -2.64
N ALA A 76 -3.89 -10.44 -1.33
CA ALA A 76 -5.16 -10.87 -0.74
C ALA A 76 -6.28 -9.84 -0.93
N THR A 77 -5.97 -8.54 -0.80
CA THR A 77 -6.94 -7.46 -1.05
C THR A 77 -7.42 -7.48 -2.50
N LEU A 78 -6.51 -7.72 -3.45
CA LEU A 78 -6.84 -7.79 -4.87
C LEU A 78 -7.74 -8.98 -5.18
N LEU A 79 -7.36 -10.17 -4.70
CA LEU A 79 -8.17 -11.39 -4.80
C LEU A 79 -9.55 -11.20 -4.19
N TYR A 80 -9.64 -10.61 -3.00
CA TYR A 80 -10.91 -10.31 -2.35
C TYR A 80 -11.77 -9.38 -3.20
N THR A 81 -11.21 -8.30 -3.71
CA THR A 81 -11.93 -7.31 -4.54
C THR A 81 -12.42 -7.94 -5.86
N LEU A 82 -11.63 -8.83 -6.46
CA LEU A 82 -12.00 -9.61 -7.65
C LEU A 82 -13.15 -10.58 -7.37
N VAL A 83 -13.08 -11.33 -6.27
CA VAL A 83 -14.15 -12.25 -5.85
C VAL A 83 -15.44 -11.48 -5.52
N GLN A 84 -15.31 -10.31 -4.90
CA GLN A 84 -16.41 -9.43 -4.51
C GLN A 84 -16.74 -8.38 -5.59
N TYR A 85 -16.42 -8.63 -6.86
CA TYR A 85 -16.56 -7.65 -7.94
C TYR A 85 -17.89 -6.86 -7.92
N ARG A 86 -19.01 -7.56 -7.73
CA ARG A 86 -20.36 -6.94 -7.71
C ARG A 86 -20.58 -5.99 -6.54
N THR A 87 -20.01 -6.26 -5.38
CA THR A 87 -20.22 -5.51 -4.14
C THR A 87 -19.14 -4.45 -3.92
N THR A 88 -17.93 -4.64 -4.45
CA THR A 88 -16.82 -3.70 -4.29
C THR A 88 -16.43 -2.92 -5.54
N LEU A 89 -16.41 -3.52 -6.73
CA LEU A 89 -15.95 -2.84 -7.96
C LEU A 89 -17.08 -2.16 -8.74
N LEU A 90 -18.23 -2.82 -8.85
CA LEU A 90 -19.39 -2.29 -9.57
C LEU A 90 -19.88 -0.95 -9.02
N PRO A 91 -19.99 -0.74 -7.68
CA PRO A 91 -20.42 0.55 -7.15
C PRO A 91 -19.41 1.68 -7.42
N VAL A 92 -18.11 1.37 -7.47
CA VAL A 92 -17.04 2.35 -7.74
C VAL A 92 -17.19 2.95 -9.14
N LEU A 93 -17.68 2.18 -10.12
CA LEU A 93 -17.98 2.68 -11.48
C LEU A 93 -19.09 3.74 -11.50
N HIS A 94 -19.91 3.81 -10.46
CA HIS A 94 -21.00 4.77 -10.31
C HIS A 94 -20.67 5.92 -9.34
N THR A 95 -19.44 6.00 -8.85
CA THR A 95 -19.00 7.09 -7.95
C THR A 95 -18.60 8.35 -8.72
N PRO A 96 -18.61 9.54 -8.08
CA PRO A 96 -18.13 10.77 -8.69
C PRO A 96 -16.70 10.62 -9.22
N LEU A 97 -16.40 11.24 -10.37
CA LEU A 97 -15.11 11.12 -11.05
C LEU A 97 -13.91 11.36 -10.12
N TRP A 98 -14.00 12.34 -9.22
CA TRP A 98 -12.94 12.64 -8.25
C TRP A 98 -12.65 11.47 -7.29
N THR A 99 -13.70 10.86 -6.75
CA THR A 99 -13.58 9.68 -5.88
C THR A 99 -13.06 8.48 -6.66
N ALA A 100 -13.53 8.27 -7.89
CA ALA A 100 -12.99 7.22 -8.76
C ALA A 100 -11.48 7.40 -9.02
N LEU A 101 -11.03 8.63 -9.29
CA LEU A 101 -9.59 8.95 -9.44
C LEU A 101 -8.81 8.72 -8.15
N ALA A 102 -9.38 9.07 -6.99
CA ALA A 102 -8.75 8.82 -5.70
C ALA A 102 -8.60 7.32 -5.40
N TYR A 103 -9.62 6.52 -5.72
CA TYR A 103 -9.57 5.06 -5.64
C TYR A 103 -8.49 4.49 -6.57
N VAL A 104 -8.43 4.94 -7.83
CA VAL A 104 -7.41 4.51 -8.78
C VAL A 104 -6.01 4.88 -8.30
N ALA A 105 -5.81 6.11 -7.79
CA ALA A 105 -4.53 6.53 -7.23
C ALA A 105 -4.14 5.70 -6.01
N PHE A 106 -5.09 5.39 -5.12
CA PHE A 106 -4.85 4.60 -3.92
C PHE A 106 -4.53 3.14 -4.22
N PHE A 107 -5.36 2.45 -5.01
CA PHE A 107 -5.12 1.04 -5.35
C PHE A 107 -3.97 0.88 -6.34
N GLY A 108 -3.87 1.77 -7.33
CA GLY A 108 -2.81 1.78 -8.34
C GLY A 108 -1.43 1.99 -7.72
N SER A 109 -1.27 2.95 -6.80
CA SER A 109 0.00 3.15 -6.10
C SER A 109 0.43 1.93 -5.28
N ARG A 110 -0.50 1.23 -4.62
CA ARG A 110 -0.20 0.01 -3.85
C ARG A 110 0.22 -1.14 -4.74
N LEU A 111 -0.42 -1.29 -5.89
CA LEU A 111 -0.03 -2.23 -6.94
C LEU A 111 1.38 -1.94 -7.46
N VAL A 112 1.66 -0.69 -7.84
CA VAL A 112 2.99 -0.31 -8.33
C VAL A 112 4.05 -0.54 -7.25
N ALA A 113 3.78 -0.14 -6.00
CA ALA A 113 4.69 -0.38 -4.88
C ALA A 113 4.94 -1.87 -4.62
N MET A 114 3.92 -2.73 -4.77
CA MET A 114 4.07 -4.19 -4.68
C MET A 114 5.08 -4.69 -5.71
N PHE A 115 4.94 -4.28 -6.98
CA PHE A 115 5.86 -4.66 -8.06
C PHE A 115 7.27 -4.10 -7.87
N VAL A 116 7.41 -2.88 -7.34
CA VAL A 116 8.71 -2.27 -7.03
C VAL A 116 9.41 -2.99 -5.86
N LEU A 117 8.65 -3.51 -4.89
CA LEU A 117 9.18 -4.22 -3.71
C LEU A 117 9.49 -5.70 -3.99
N LEU A 118 8.79 -6.36 -4.89
CA LEU A 118 8.98 -7.78 -5.26
C LEU A 118 10.46 -8.16 -5.52
N PRO A 119 11.25 -7.39 -6.28
CA PRO A 119 12.67 -7.68 -6.48
C PRO A 119 13.51 -7.60 -5.21
N THR A 120 13.14 -6.72 -4.27
CA THR A 120 13.85 -6.54 -2.98
C THR A 120 13.60 -7.68 -1.99
N LEU A 121 12.58 -8.51 -2.25
CA LEU A 121 12.22 -9.67 -1.44
C LEU A 121 12.98 -10.95 -1.84
N ARG A 122 13.65 -10.97 -3.00
CA ARG A 122 14.45 -12.13 -3.43
C ARG A 122 15.66 -12.26 -2.51
N THR A 123 15.59 -13.23 -1.59
CA THR A 123 16.71 -13.63 -0.75
C THR A 123 17.87 -14.09 -1.63
N ARG A 124 19.05 -13.49 -1.45
CA ARG A 124 20.29 -14.06 -1.99
C ARG A 124 20.42 -15.47 -1.41
N ARG A 125 20.45 -16.49 -2.28
CA ARG A 125 20.96 -17.80 -1.88
C ARG A 125 22.38 -17.56 -1.35
N PRO A 126 22.72 -17.94 -0.10
CA PRO A 126 24.11 -17.87 0.33
C PRO A 126 24.95 -18.68 -0.65
N ALA A 127 26.05 -18.09 -1.12
CA ALA A 127 27.00 -18.83 -1.94
C ALA A 127 27.44 -20.07 -1.14
N PRO A 128 27.52 -21.26 -1.76
CA PRO A 128 28.02 -22.43 -1.08
C PRO A 128 29.40 -22.09 -0.51
N SER A 129 29.59 -22.32 0.78
CA SER A 129 30.89 -22.17 1.43
C SER A 129 31.86 -23.12 0.73
N THR A 130 32.80 -22.59 -0.04
CA THR A 130 34.00 -23.31 -0.46
C THR A 130 34.82 -23.59 0.79
N SER A 131 34.49 -24.68 1.50
CA SER A 131 35.36 -25.28 2.49
C SER A 131 36.43 -26.07 1.72
N THR A 132 37.59 -25.44 1.54
CA THR A 132 38.85 -26.11 1.25
C THR A 132 39.48 -26.61 2.54
#